data_AF-A0A383TGZ8-F1
#
_entry.id   AF-A0A383TGZ8-F1
#
_cell.length_a   1.000
_cell.length_b   1.000
_cell.length_c   1.000
_cell.angle_alpha   90.00
_cell.angle_beta   90.00
_cell.angle_gamma   90.00
#
_symmetry.space_group_name_H-M   'P 1'
#
loop_
_entity.id
_entity.type
_entity.pdbx_description
1 polymer ?
#
loop_
_entity_poly.entity_id
_entity_poly.type
_entity_poly.pdbx_seq_one_letter_code
_entity_poly.pdbx_strand_id
1 'polypeptide(L)' 'MRLKVSKSKNAASFYVTKTIYENGKERTITVEKLGTEKELREKLDGQDPYAWAKTY' A
#
# COMPACT_ATOMS: atom_id res chain seq x y z
N MET A 1 -1.86 9.00 6.95
CA MET A 1 -1.32 8.21 5.82
C MET A 1 -2.33 7.10 5.54
N ARG A 2 -2.48 6.64 4.30
CA ARG A 2 -3.41 5.55 3.94
C ARG A 2 -2.70 4.50 3.11
N LEU A 3 -2.98 3.23 3.37
CA LEU A 3 -2.48 2.13 2.55
C LEU A 3 -3.41 1.91 1.35
N LYS A 4 -2.83 1.87 0.16
CA LYS A 4 -3.52 1.63 -1.11
C LYS A 4 -3.10 0.27 -1.65
N VAL A 5 -4.07 -0.59 -1.88
CA VAL A 5 -3.86 -1.88 -2.53
C VAL A 5 -4.32 -1.78 -3.99
N SER A 6 -3.39 -1.99 -4.92
CA SER A 6 -3.70 -2.12 -6.35
C SER A 6 -3.73 -3.60 -6.70
N LYS A 7 -4.92 -4.12 -6.96
CA LYS A 7 -5.12 -5.52 -7.35
C LYS A 7 -5.31 -5.64 -8.88
N SER A 8 -4.65 -6.62 -9.44
CA SER A 8 -4.78 -7.10 -10.83
C SER A 8 -5.12 -8.59 -10.79
N LYS A 9 -5.54 -9.16 -11.93
CA LYS A 9 -5.95 -10.58 -12.01
C LYS A 9 -4.90 -11.57 -11.46
N ASN A 10 -3.61 -11.23 -11.57
CA ASN A 10 -2.49 -12.11 -11.24
C ASN A 10 -1.57 -11.58 -10.12
N ALA A 11 -1.81 -10.38 -9.61
CA ALA A 11 -0.91 -9.74 -8.64
C ALA A 11 -1.62 -8.65 -7.83
N ALA A 12 -1.20 -8.48 -6.58
CA ALA A 12 -1.54 -7.32 -5.78
C ALA A 12 -0.27 -6.58 -5.35
N SER A 13 -0.32 -5.26 -5.40
CA SER A 13 0.76 -4.37 -4.97
C SER A 13 0.25 -3.39 -3.92
N PHE A 14 1.07 -3.16 -2.91
CA PHE A 14 0.74 -2.38 -1.72
C PHE A 14 1.57 -1.11 -1.70
N TYR A 15 0.91 0.02 -1.45
CA TYR A 15 1.50 1.35 -1.51
C TYR A 15 1.08 2.16 -0.28
N VAL A 16 2.01 2.86 0.35
CA VAL A 16 1.68 3.89 1.34
C VAL A 16 1.48 5.20 0.59
N THR A 17 0.29 5.76 0.69
CA THR A 17 -0.04 7.06 0.09
C THR A 17 -0.34 8.08 1.19
N LYS A 18 0.04 9.33 0.96
CA LYS A 18 -0.33 10.45 1.83
C LYS A 18 -1.00 11.53 1.01
N THR A 19 -2.00 12.15 1.62
CA THR A 19 -2.62 13.35 1.09
C THR A 19 -1.78 14.54 1.55
N ILE A 20 -1.36 15.36 0.59
CA ILE A 20 -0.68 16.64 0.84
C ILE A 20 -1.50 17.77 0.22
N TYR A 21 -1.43 18.96 0.79
CA TYR A 21 -1.94 20.16 0.16
C TYR A 21 -0.76 20.87 -0.52
N GLU A 22 -0.80 20.89 -1.84
CA GLU A 22 0.20 21.59 -2.65
C GLU A 22 -0.49 22.75 -3.36
N ASN A 23 -0.05 23.98 -3.05
CA ASN A 23 -0.56 25.20 -3.66
C ASN A 23 -2.11 25.35 -3.53
N GLY A 24 -2.63 25.05 -2.34
CA GLY A 24 -4.07 25.10 -2.05
C GLY A 24 -4.90 23.97 -2.66
N LYS A 25 -4.28 23.00 -3.36
CA LYS A 25 -4.95 21.84 -3.93
C LYS A 25 -4.57 20.57 -3.20
N GLU A 26 -5.57 19.75 -2.91
CA GLU A 26 -5.36 18.42 -2.37
C GLU A 26 -4.73 17.51 -3.44
N ARG A 27 -3.60 16.88 -3.12
CA ARG A 27 -2.96 15.87 -3.95
C ARG A 27 -2.69 14.62 -3.11
N THR A 28 -3.01 13.45 -3.65
CA THR A 28 -2.53 12.19 -3.08
C THR A 28 -1.22 11.81 -3.75
N ILE A 29 -0.16 11.69 -2.96
CA ILE A 29 1.13 11.20 -3.43
C ILE A 29 1.45 9.83 -2.83
N THR A 30 2.12 8.99 -3.62
CA THR A 30 2.68 7.73 -3.12
C THR A 30 3.98 8.03 -2.40
N VAL A 31 4.05 7.67 -1.13
CA VAL A 31 5.23 7.87 -0.27
C VAL A 31 6.17 6.70 -0.40
N GLU A 32 5.63 5.47 -0.36
CA GLU A 32 6.43 4.25 -0.35
C GLU A 32 5.70 3.12 -1.06
N LYS A 33 6.47 2.28 -1.76
CA LYS A 33 5.99 1.02 -2.32
C LYS A 33 6.42 -0.11 -1.38
N LEU A 34 5.44 -0.73 -0.72
CA LEU A 34 5.68 -1.77 0.28
C LEU A 34 6.11 -3.10 -0.37
N GLY A 35 5.54 -3.39 -1.54
CA GLY A 35 5.87 -4.57 -2.32
C GLY A 35 4.62 -5.22 -2.92
N THR A 36 4.83 -6.38 -3.53
CA THR A 36 3.74 -7.26 -3.97
C THR A 36 3.23 -8.14 -2.83
N GLU A 37 2.06 -8.75 -3.00
CA GLU A 37 1.51 -9.72 -2.04
C GLU A 37 2.52 -10.80 -1.67
N LYS A 38 3.23 -11.35 -2.67
CA LYS A 38 4.21 -12.41 -2.44
C LYS A 38 5.36 -11.93 -1.55
N GLU A 39 5.95 -10.78 -1.89
CA GLU A 39 7.04 -10.19 -1.10
C GLU A 39 6.60 -9.82 0.32
N LEU A 40 5.39 -9.28 0.47
CA LEU A 40 4.85 -8.95 1.79
C LEU A 40 4.56 -10.20 2.60
N ARG A 41 4.06 -11.27 1.97
CA ARG A 41 3.82 -12.54 2.63
C ARG A 41 5.12 -13.19 3.09
N GLU A 42 6.21 -13.05 2.33
CA GLU A 42 7.54 -13.48 2.76
C GLU A 42 8.07 -12.62 3.92
N LYS A 43 7.87 -11.30 3.88
CA LYS A 43 8.29 -10.38 4.96
C LYS A 43 7.48 -10.53 6.26
N LEU A 44 6.19 -10.84 6.14
CA LEU A 44 5.25 -10.96 7.25
C LEU A 44 5.15 -12.40 7.79
N ASP A 45 6.15 -13.25 7.51
CA ASP A 45 6.21 -14.64 7.99
C ASP A 45 4.98 -15.48 7.61
N GLY A 46 4.48 -15.29 6.39
CA GLY A 46 3.30 -16.00 5.87
C GLY A 46 1.96 -15.38 6.22
N GLN A 47 1.94 -14.28 6.99
CA GLN A 47 0.71 -13.56 7.36
C GLN A 47 0.05 -12.91 6.14
N ASP A 48 -1.28 -12.77 6.20
CA ASP A 48 -2.07 -12.23 5.09
C ASP A 48 -1.79 -10.72 4.88
N PRO A 49 -1.24 -10.31 3.72
CA PRO A 49 -0.90 -8.92 3.46
C PRO A 49 -2.11 -7.98 3.47
N TYR A 50 -3.31 -8.47 3.20
CA TYR A 50 -4.54 -7.67 3.26
C TYR A 50 -5.01 -7.46 4.69
N ALA A 51 -4.87 -8.46 5.56
CA ALA A 51 -5.15 -8.31 6.98
C ALA A 51 -4.18 -7.29 7.60
N TRP A 52 -2.88 -7.41 7.31
CA TRP A 52 -1.87 -6.45 7.74
C TRP A 52 -2.13 -5.04 7.17
N ALA A 53 -2.50 -4.94 5.89
CA ALA A 53 -2.86 -3.67 5.25
C ALA A 53 -4.07 -2.96 5.88
N LYS A 54 -4.98 -3.69 6.54
CA LYS A 54 -6.11 -3.10 7.28
C LYS A 54 -5.70 -2.56 8.64
N THR A 55 -4.61 -3.07 9.23
CA THR A 55 -4.10 -2.65 10.54
C THR A 55 -3.07 -1.51 10.47
N TYR A 56 -2.62 -1.16 9.25
CA TYR A 56 -1.63 -0.12 8.98
C TYR A 56 -2.29 1.24 8.72
#